data_AF-A0A7C4ARX0-F1
#
_entry.id   AF-A0A7C4ARX0-F1
#
_cell.length_a   1.000
_cell.length_b   1.000
_cell.length_c   1.000
_cell.angle_alpha   90.00
_cell.angle_beta   90.00
_cell.angle_gamma   90.00
#
_symmetry.space_group_name_H-M   'P 1'
#
loop_
_entity.id
_entity.type
_entity.pdbx_description
1 polymer ?
#
loop_
_entity_poly.entity_id
_entity_poly.type
_entity_poly.pdbx_seq_one_letter_code
_entity_poly.pdbx_strand_id
1 'polypeptide(L)'
;MKRQGPFCLKGESAMNEPTVTGAERNQAIRITSAESVCTPPRQGFVSREYQEHDTVITIGNAVIGGGSFTVIAGPCSVESLEQLVHTAVAVKEAGATILRGGAFKPRTSPYSFQGLGQEGLKL
;
A
#
# COMPACT_ATOMS: atom_id res chain seq x y z
N MET A 1 -23.04 -1.62 -14.49
CA MET A 1 -23.21 -0.38 -13.71
C MET A 1 -21.96 0.48 -13.90
N LYS A 2 -21.96 1.36 -14.91
CA LYS A 2 -20.79 2.14 -15.34
C LYS A 2 -20.51 3.23 -14.29
N ARG A 3 -19.42 3.13 -13.54
CA ARG A 3 -18.98 4.23 -12.65
C ARG A 3 -18.33 5.29 -13.53
N GLN A 4 -18.97 6.45 -13.61
CA GLN A 4 -18.41 7.64 -14.24
C GLN A 4 -17.10 7.99 -13.51
N GLY A 5 -15.99 7.99 -14.25
CA GLY A 5 -14.73 8.58 -13.81
C GLY A 5 -14.86 10.11 -13.66
N PRO A 6 -13.83 10.78 -13.11
CA PRO A 6 -13.90 12.19 -12.79
C PRO A 6 -14.19 13.00 -14.06
N PHE A 7 -15.29 13.73 -13.99
CA PHE A 7 -15.89 14.52 -15.05
C PHE A 7 -14.98 15.71 -15.37
N CYS A 8 -14.01 15.54 -16.25
CA CYS A 8 -13.34 16.65 -16.91
C CYS A 8 -14.25 17.08 -18.07
N LEU A 9 -14.92 18.21 -17.89
CA LEU A 9 -15.81 18.81 -18.89
C LEU A 9 -15.09 18.88 -20.25
N LYS A 10 -15.72 18.29 -21.27
CA LYS A 10 -15.29 18.37 -22.66
C LYS A 10 -15.27 19.84 -23.10
N GLY A 11 -14.08 20.39 -23.30
CA GLY A 11 -13.85 21.45 -24.27
C GLY A 11 -13.41 20.78 -25.57
N GLU A 12 -14.28 20.77 -26.57
CA GLU A 12 -13.93 20.38 -27.94
C GLU A 12 -12.86 21.33 -28.49
N SER A 13 -11.69 20.82 -28.85
CA SER A 13 -10.94 21.28 -30.03
C SER A 13 -9.75 20.37 -30.32
N ALA A 14 -9.82 19.75 -31.50
CA ALA A 14 -8.73 19.31 -32.36
C ALA A 14 -7.45 18.75 -31.70
N MET A 15 -7.39 17.41 -31.59
CA MET A 15 -6.14 16.67 -31.49
C MET A 15 -5.35 16.84 -32.80
N ASN A 16 -4.28 17.62 -32.76
CA ASN A 16 -3.12 17.39 -33.61
C ASN A 16 -2.00 16.97 -32.65
N GLU A 17 -1.61 15.70 -32.69
CA GLU A 17 -0.58 15.16 -31.79
C GLU A 17 0.81 15.65 -32.21
N PRO A 18 1.57 16.37 -31.36
CA PRO A 18 3.00 16.45 -31.53
C PRO A 18 3.63 15.23 -30.84
N THR A 19 4.26 14.36 -31.63
CA THR A 19 5.18 13.32 -31.15
C THR A 19 6.30 13.95 -30.33
N VAL A 20 6.25 13.82 -29.00
CA VAL A 20 7.35 14.22 -28.12
C VAL A 20 8.17 12.99 -27.77
N THR A 21 9.33 12.86 -28.41
CA THR A 21 10.36 11.86 -28.10
C THR A 21 10.92 12.06 -26.69
N GLY A 22 11.16 10.95 -25.99
CA GLY A 22 11.20 10.85 -24.52
C GLY A 22 12.39 11.44 -23.76
N ALA A 23 12.98 12.56 -24.20
CA ALA A 23 14.18 13.15 -23.59
C ALA A 23 13.93 14.39 -22.69
N GLU A 24 12.78 15.05 -22.72
CA GLU A 24 12.59 16.37 -22.06
C GLU A 24 11.60 16.33 -20.88
N ARG A 25 11.74 15.35 -19.99
CA ARG A 25 10.75 15.11 -18.91
C ARG A 25 10.95 15.90 -17.60
N ASN A 26 11.98 16.74 -17.44
CA ASN A 26 12.25 17.39 -16.15
C ASN A 26 12.80 18.83 -16.24
N GLN A 27 12.12 19.73 -16.95
CA GLN A 27 12.26 21.16 -16.66
C GLN A 27 10.93 21.73 -16.19
N ALA A 28 10.85 22.01 -14.89
CA ALA A 28 9.77 22.78 -14.30
C ALA A 28 9.86 24.22 -14.83
N ILE A 29 9.20 24.48 -15.95
CA ILE A 29 9.00 25.85 -16.45
C ILE A 29 8.07 26.54 -15.44
N ARG A 30 8.64 27.38 -14.58
CA ARG A 30 7.88 28.33 -13.75
C ARG A 30 7.32 29.41 -14.66
N ILE A 31 6.13 29.16 -15.21
CA ILE A 31 5.38 30.18 -15.96
C ILE A 31 4.74 31.12 -14.94
N THR A 32 5.11 32.41 -14.99
CA THR A 32 4.68 33.47 -14.05
C THR A 32 3.22 33.91 -14.21
N SER A 33 2.46 33.28 -15.09
CA SER A 33 0.99 33.41 -15.14
C SER A 33 0.41 32.15 -15.77
N ALA A 34 -0.18 31.28 -14.94
CA ALA A 34 -0.94 30.13 -15.40
C ALA A 34 -2.26 30.08 -14.63
N GLU A 35 -3.32 30.57 -15.26
CA GLU A 35 -4.68 30.37 -14.79
C GLU A 35 -5.07 28.90 -15.03
N SER A 36 -5.06 28.14 -13.93
CA SER A 36 -5.46 26.73 -13.81
C SER A 36 -4.60 25.69 -14.55
N VAL A 37 -3.62 25.13 -13.83
CA VAL A 37 -3.03 23.84 -14.19
C VAL A 37 -4.00 22.74 -13.73
N CYS A 38 -4.80 22.22 -14.66
CA CYS A 38 -5.52 20.96 -14.46
C CYS A 38 -4.49 19.83 -14.40
N THR A 39 -3.95 19.57 -13.20
CA THR A 39 -2.97 18.51 -13.04
C THR A 39 -3.73 17.18 -13.14
N PRO A 40 -3.42 16.29 -14.11
CA PRO A 40 -4.07 14.99 -14.14
C PRO A 40 -3.77 14.26 -12.83
N PRO A 41 -4.69 13.43 -12.33
CA PRO A 41 -4.43 12.61 -11.16
C PRO A 41 -3.10 11.87 -11.37
N ARG A 42 -2.13 12.08 -10.47
CA ARG A 42 -0.87 11.34 -10.51
C ARG A 42 -1.15 9.91 -10.07
N GLN A 43 -1.69 9.10 -10.98
CA GLN A 43 -1.88 7.68 -10.76
C GLN A 43 -0.51 7.01 -10.86
N GLY A 44 0.02 6.60 -9.71
CA GLY A 44 1.25 5.81 -9.67
C GLY A 44 1.03 4.39 -10.20
N PHE A 45 2.08 3.57 -10.13
CA PHE A 45 2.08 2.14 -10.50
C PHE A 45 1.07 1.27 -9.71
N VAL A 46 0.37 1.85 -8.72
CA VAL A 46 -0.65 1.19 -7.91
C VAL A 46 -2.05 1.34 -8.52
N SER A 47 -2.22 2.17 -9.54
CA SER A 47 -3.54 2.46 -10.12
C SER A 47 -4.07 1.33 -11.00
N ARG A 48 -5.40 1.19 -11.04
CA ARG A 48 -6.06 0.25 -11.95
C ARG A 48 -5.96 0.64 -13.43
N GLU A 49 -5.68 1.91 -13.70
CA GLU A 49 -5.38 2.40 -15.05
C GLU A 49 -4.02 1.89 -15.54
N TYR A 50 -3.06 1.71 -14.62
CA TYR A 50 -1.78 1.08 -14.92
C TYR A 50 -1.89 -0.44 -14.96
N GLN A 51 -2.64 -1.03 -14.03
CA GLN A 51 -2.85 -2.48 -13.96
C GLN A 51 -4.33 -2.82 -13.73
N GLU A 52 -5.01 -3.27 -14.78
CA GLU A 52 -6.45 -3.55 -14.72
C GLU A 52 -6.80 -4.73 -13.80
N HIS A 53 -5.96 -5.76 -13.82
CA HIS A 53 -6.18 -7.01 -13.08
C HIS A 53 -5.75 -6.90 -11.61
N ASP A 54 -6.43 -7.65 -10.73
CA ASP A 54 -6.08 -7.72 -9.32
C ASP A 54 -4.68 -8.30 -9.11
N THR A 55 -3.85 -7.60 -8.34
CA THR A 55 -2.57 -8.13 -7.86
C THR A 55 -2.83 -9.12 -6.74
N VAL A 56 -2.47 -10.38 -6.98
CA VAL A 56 -2.58 -11.47 -6.00
C VAL A 56 -1.21 -11.73 -5.40
N ILE A 57 -1.10 -11.61 -4.08
CA ILE A 57 0.16 -11.81 -3.34
C ILE A 57 0.08 -13.11 -2.56
N THR A 58 0.98 -14.04 -2.86
CA THR A 58 1.09 -15.31 -2.13
C THR A 58 2.19 -15.21 -1.08
N ILE A 59 1.84 -15.50 0.18
CA ILE A 59 2.75 -15.50 1.34
C ILE A 59 2.68 -16.88 1.99
N GLY A 60 3.67 -17.72 1.71
CA GLY A 60 3.64 -19.12 2.12
C GLY A 60 2.37 -19.81 1.61
N ASN A 61 1.52 -20.25 2.54
CA ASN A 61 0.24 -20.91 2.30
C ASN A 61 -0.97 -19.97 2.29
N ALA A 62 -0.76 -18.65 2.45
CA ALA A 62 -1.82 -17.63 2.38
C ALA A 62 -1.81 -16.89 1.04
N VAL A 63 -2.99 -16.50 0.55
CA VAL A 63 -3.17 -15.71 -0.67
C VAL A 63 -3.92 -14.43 -0.32
N ILE A 64 -3.40 -13.27 -0.71
CA ILE A 64 -4.02 -11.96 -0.48
C ILE A 64 -4.41 -11.36 -1.82
N GLY A 65 -5.71 -11.12 -2.02
CA GLY A 65 -6.26 -10.55 -3.25
C GLY A 65 -7.02 -11.56 -4.10
N GLY A 66 -7.61 -11.11 -5.21
CA GLY A 66 -8.30 -11.99 -6.16
C GLY A 66 -9.51 -12.74 -5.58
N GLY A 67 -10.17 -12.17 -4.57
CA GLY A 67 -11.36 -12.77 -3.91
C GLY A 67 -11.07 -13.69 -2.73
N SER A 68 -9.80 -13.87 -2.33
CA SER A 68 -9.47 -14.58 -1.09
C SER A 68 -9.78 -13.76 0.16
N PHE A 69 -10.19 -14.44 1.23
CA PHE A 69 -10.34 -13.83 2.56
C PHE A 69 -9.24 -14.35 3.49
N THR A 70 -8.29 -13.49 3.82
CA THR A 70 -7.11 -13.82 4.61
C THR A 70 -7.13 -13.05 5.93
N VAL A 71 -7.00 -13.78 7.04
CA VAL A 71 -6.95 -13.20 8.39
C VAL A 71 -5.51 -13.16 8.88
N ILE A 72 -5.07 -11.96 9.27
CA ILE A 72 -3.76 -11.68 9.85
C ILE A 72 -3.97 -11.32 11.32
N ALA A 73 -3.55 -12.20 12.22
CA ALA A 73 -3.79 -12.04 13.65
C ALA A 73 -2.50 -12.27 14.45
N GLY A 74 -2.46 -11.78 15.69
CA GLY A 74 -1.29 -11.91 16.56
C GLY A 74 -1.10 -10.70 17.45
N PRO A 75 -0.11 -10.75 18.34
CA PRO A 75 0.02 -9.75 19.39
C PRO A 75 0.38 -8.36 18.86
N CYS A 76 0.11 -7.35 19.69
CA CYS A 76 0.52 -5.99 19.37
C CYS A 76 2.06 -5.91 19.31
N SER A 77 2.72 -6.30 20.39
CA SER A 77 4.17 -6.32 20.53
C SER A 77 4.65 -7.75 20.76
N VAL A 78 5.84 -8.08 20.28
CA VAL A 78 6.50 -9.35 20.67
C VAL A 78 7.19 -9.12 22.01
N GLU A 79 6.78 -9.87 23.03
CA GLU A 79 7.25 -9.69 24.41
C GLU A 79 8.05 -10.89 24.92
N SER A 80 7.67 -12.11 24.54
CA SER A 80 8.42 -13.33 24.84
C SER A 80 8.11 -14.44 23.83
N LEU A 81 8.99 -15.45 23.76
CA LEU A 81 8.79 -16.62 22.90
C LEU A 81 7.51 -17.39 23.28
N GLU A 82 7.30 -17.60 24.58
CA GLU A 82 6.14 -18.33 25.09
C GLU A 82 4.82 -17.64 24.69
N GLN A 83 4.77 -16.32 24.87
CA GLN A 83 3.62 -15.50 24.48
C GLN A 83 3.37 -15.56 22.97
N LEU A 84 4.44 -15.50 22.16
CA LEU A 84 4.35 -15.57 20.71
C LEU A 84 3.83 -16.94 20.25
N VAL A 85 4.41 -18.02 20.75
CA VAL A 85 4.03 -19.41 20.40
C VAL A 85 2.59 -19.71 20.83
N HIS A 86 2.21 -19.34 22.06
CA HIS A 86 0.85 -19.54 22.54
C HIS A 86 -0.16 -18.77 21.68
N THR A 87 0.16 -17.53 21.30
CA THR A 87 -0.69 -16.75 20.40
C THR A 87 -0.75 -17.38 19.01
N ALA A 88 0.37 -17.87 18.48
CA ALA A 88 0.45 -18.50 17.17
C ALA A 88 -0.45 -19.73 17.05
N VAL A 89 -0.49 -20.56 18.09
CA VAL A 89 -1.38 -21.74 18.15
C VAL A 89 -2.84 -21.28 18.18
N ALA A 90 -3.18 -20.37 19.10
CA ALA A 90 -4.56 -19.91 19.26
C ALA A 90 -5.12 -19.24 17.99
N VAL A 91 -4.33 -18.41 17.31
CA VAL A 91 -4.80 -17.75 16.08
C VAL A 91 -4.90 -18.72 14.92
N LYS A 92 -4.03 -19.72 14.85
CA LYS A 92 -4.09 -20.77 13.82
C LYS A 92 -5.35 -21.62 13.99
N GLU A 93 -5.68 -22.00 15.22
CA GLU A 93 -6.92 -22.72 15.55
C GLU A 93 -8.17 -21.88 15.24
N ALA A 94 -8.11 -20.57 15.43
CA ALA A 94 -9.17 -19.65 15.06
C ALA A 94 -9.29 -19.40 13.53
N GLY A 95 -8.39 -19.97 12.71
CA GLY A 95 -8.43 -19.87 11.25
C GLY A 95 -7.61 -18.72 10.66
N ALA A 96 -6.75 -18.06 11.43
CA ALA A 96 -5.79 -17.11 10.89
C ALA A 96 -4.69 -17.85 10.11
N THR A 97 -4.33 -17.32 8.95
CA THR A 97 -3.32 -17.92 8.07
C THR A 97 -1.96 -17.22 8.18
N ILE A 98 -1.91 -16.04 8.78
CA ILE A 98 -0.69 -15.24 8.97
C ILE A 98 -0.61 -14.74 10.41
N LEU A 99 0.55 -14.94 11.04
CA LEU A 99 0.88 -14.39 12.36
C LEU A 99 1.52 -13.01 12.21
N ARG A 100 1.03 -12.01 12.95
CA ARG A 100 1.67 -10.67 13.07
C ARG A 100 2.24 -10.43 14.46
N GLY A 101 3.37 -9.73 14.55
CA GLY A 101 3.96 -9.28 15.80
C GLY A 101 4.88 -8.08 15.59
N GLY A 102 4.73 -7.03 16.40
CA GLY A 102 5.57 -5.83 16.28
C GLY A 102 6.82 -5.94 17.14
N ALA A 103 7.99 -6.06 16.52
CA ALA A 103 9.29 -6.04 17.21
C ALA A 103 9.79 -4.62 17.52
N PHE A 104 9.38 -3.63 16.72
CA PHE A 104 9.68 -2.20 16.91
C PHE A 104 8.39 -1.42 17.11
N LYS A 105 8.34 -0.62 18.18
CA LYS A 105 7.18 0.22 18.50
C LYS A 105 7.61 1.68 18.56
N PRO A 106 7.22 2.53 17.59
CA PRO A 106 7.48 3.96 17.68
C PRO A 106 6.57 4.55 18.76
N ARG A 107 7.10 4.71 19.98
CA ARG A 107 6.36 5.29 21.11
C ARG A 107 6.65 6.77 21.24
N THR A 108 5.63 7.53 21.57
CA THR A 108 5.75 8.97 21.88
C THR A 108 6.46 9.22 23.21
N SER A 109 6.41 8.29 24.17
CA SER A 109 7.14 8.39 25.44
C SER A 109 8.33 7.42 25.49
N PRO A 110 9.49 7.87 26.02
CA PRO A 110 10.71 7.06 26.05
C PRO A 110 10.65 5.94 27.10
N TYR A 111 9.85 6.10 28.15
CA TYR A 111 9.71 5.14 29.24
C TYR A 111 8.78 3.97 28.92
N SER A 112 8.11 4.02 27.78
CA SER A 112 7.27 2.93 27.31
C SER A 112 8.11 1.80 26.73
N PHE A 113 7.57 0.58 26.78
CA PHE A 113 8.15 -0.55 26.05
C PHE A 113 8.26 -0.23 24.55
N GLN A 114 9.49 -0.26 24.03
CA GLN A 114 9.84 0.06 22.64
C GLN A 114 9.79 -1.17 21.72
N GLY A 115 9.53 -2.36 22.28
CA GLY A 115 9.70 -3.63 21.58
C GLY A 115 11.07 -4.26 21.83
N LEU A 116 11.21 -5.54 21.52
CA LEU A 116 12.45 -6.30 21.66
C LEU A 116 13.48 -6.02 20.54
N GLY A 117 13.10 -5.22 19.52
CA GLY A 117 13.98 -4.89 18.40
C GLY A 117 14.43 -6.12 17.63
N GLN A 118 15.74 -6.26 17.40
CA GLN A 118 16.28 -7.39 16.63
C GLN A 118 16.02 -8.75 17.30
N GLU A 119 16.04 -8.82 18.63
CA GLU A 119 15.77 -10.07 19.33
C GLU A 119 14.32 -10.52 19.08
N GLY A 120 13.37 -9.59 19.06
CA GLY A 120 11.98 -9.89 18.71
C GLY A 120 11.74 -10.32 17.26
N LEU A 121 12.69 -10.08 16.35
CA LEU A 121 12.63 -10.57 14.97
C LEU A 121 13.19 -11.99 14.82
N LYS A 122 14.00 -12.45 15.78
CA LYS A 122 14.63 -13.79 15.77
C LYS A 122 13.77 -14.85 16.46
N LEU A 123 12.84 -14.42 17.32
CA LEU A 123 11.85 -15.27 17.99
C LEU A 123 10.85 -15.84 16.98
#